data_AF-A0A8R7VII5-F1
#
_entry.id   AF-A0A8R7VII5-F1
#
_cell.length_a   1.000
_cell.length_b   1.000
_cell.length_c   1.000
_cell.angle_alpha   90.00
_cell.angle_beta   90.00
_cell.angle_gamma   90.00
#
_symmetry.space_group_name_H-M   'P 1'
#
loop_
_entity.id
_entity.type
_entity.pdbx_description
1 polymer ?
#
loop_
_entity_poly.entity_id
_entity_poly.type
_entity_poly.pdbx_seq_one_letter_code
_entity_poly.pdbx_strand_id
1 'polypeptide(L)'
;MDDVCYNNAYFAKVGGISLVEMNYLEVDFLFGVGFDLNVTPETFGHYCAVLQSEMLCAEAASAPPRLQHCCLSESEDDAASCGSQQQLAA
;
A
#
# COMPACT_ATOMS: atom_id res chain seq x y z
N MET A 1 7.64 -12.47 10.49
CA MET A 1 8.43 -11.38 9.89
C MET A 1 9.13 -11.99 8.70
N ASP A 2 8.99 -11.39 7.53
CA ASP A 2 9.68 -11.87 6.34
C ASP A 2 11.19 -11.71 6.53
N ASP A 3 11.97 -12.70 6.08
CA ASP A 3 13.44 -12.67 6.19
C ASP A 3 14.08 -11.63 5.24
N VAL A 4 13.27 -11.01 4.36
CA VAL A 4 13.72 -10.05 3.35
C VAL A 4 13.38 -8.62 3.79
N CYS A 5 14.41 -7.81 3.99
CA CYS A 5 14.28 -6.38 4.25
C CYS A 5 14.68 -5.57 3.01
N TYR A 6 13.83 -4.65 2.58
CA TYR A 6 14.15 -3.66 1.55
C TYR A 6 14.57 -2.34 2.19
N ASN A 7 15.41 -1.56 1.50
CA ASN A 7 15.84 -0.26 2.00
C ASN A 7 14.82 0.85 1.72
N ASN A 8 15.00 2.02 2.35
CA ASN A 8 14.11 3.16 2.15
C ASN A 8 14.07 3.70 0.73
N ALA A 9 15.15 3.52 -0.05
CA ALA A 9 15.15 3.93 -1.45
C ALA A 9 14.15 3.12 -2.28
N TYR A 10 13.99 1.83 -1.98
CA TYR A 10 12.96 0.99 -2.57
C TYR A 10 11.56 1.46 -2.16
N PHE A 11 11.30 1.66 -0.87
CA PHE A 11 9.99 2.08 -0.38
C PHE A 11 9.60 3.49 -0.85
N ALA A 12 10.56 4.41 -0.93
CA ALA A 12 10.36 5.75 -1.51
C ALA A 12 9.89 5.65 -2.98
N LYS A 13 10.57 4.80 -3.78
CA LYS A 13 10.21 4.60 -5.19
C LYS A 13 8.81 4.00 -5.34
N VAL A 14 8.45 3.00 -4.53
CA VAL A 14 7.11 2.36 -4.56
C VAL A 14 6.03 3.33 -4.09
N GLY A 15 6.30 4.09 -3.02
CA GLY A 15 5.37 5.05 -2.43
C GLY A 15 5.22 6.37 -3.21
N GLY A 16 6.03 6.60 -4.25
CA GLY A 16 5.97 7.82 -5.05
C GLY A 16 6.49 9.07 -4.34
N ILE A 17 7.35 8.92 -3.33
CA ILE A 17 7.92 10.02 -2.54
C ILE A 17 9.44 10.07 -2.67
N SER A 18 10.05 11.17 -2.22
CA SER A 18 11.50 11.29 -2.22
C SER A 18 12.15 10.39 -1.15
N LEU A 19 13.40 9.98 -1.35
CA LEU A 19 14.17 9.26 -0.32
C LEU A 19 14.31 10.08 0.97
N VAL A 20 14.49 11.39 0.86
CA VAL A 20 14.61 12.28 2.03
C VAL A 20 13.33 12.26 2.86
N GLU A 21 12.18 12.31 2.19
CA GLU A 21 10.87 12.21 2.83
C GLU A 21 10.65 10.86 3.48
N MET A 22 10.95 9.74 2.79
CA MET A 22 10.84 8.40 3.37
C MET A 22 11.72 8.25 4.62
N ASN A 23 12.96 8.74 4.58
CA ASN A 23 13.85 8.71 5.75
C ASN A 23 13.30 9.56 6.91
N TYR A 24 12.72 10.72 6.62
CA TYR A 24 12.10 11.56 7.65
C TYR A 24 10.90 10.84 8.28
N LEU A 25 10.02 10.26 7.46
CA LEU A 25 8.84 9.53 7.92
C LEU A 25 9.19 8.30 8.73
N GLU A 26 10.24 7.56 8.36
CA GLU A 26 10.72 6.43 9.16
C GLU A 26 11.13 6.89 10.56
N VAL A 27 11.95 7.93 10.67
CA VAL A 27 12.41 8.45 11.96
C VAL A 27 11.24 8.98 12.79
N ASP A 28 10.34 9.75 12.18
CA ASP A 28 9.14 10.28 12.84
C ASP A 28 8.24 9.16 13.38
N PHE A 29 8.00 8.12 12.58
CA PHE A 29 7.25 6.94 12.99
C PHE A 29 7.91 6.21 14.17
N LEU A 30 9.21 5.92 14.09
CA LEU A 30 9.94 5.22 15.15
C LEU A 30 9.89 5.97 16.48
N PHE A 31 10.03 7.29 16.46
CA PHE A 31 9.86 8.11 17.66
C PHE A 31 8.40 8.16 18.13
N GLY A 32 7.44 8.23 17.21
CA GLY A 32 6.01 8.25 17.52
C GLY A 32 5.53 7.01 18.27
N VAL A 33 6.10 5.84 17.96
CA VAL A 33 5.81 4.56 18.66
C VAL A 33 6.81 4.23 19.76
N GLY A 34 7.77 5.12 20.05
CA GLY A 34 8.77 4.91 21.10
C GLY A 34 9.71 3.71 20.84
N PHE A 35 9.97 3.38 19.58
CA PHE A 35 10.73 2.21 19.14
C PHE A 35 10.15 0.85 19.58
N ASP A 36 8.91 0.82 20.09
CA ASP A 36 8.21 -0.43 20.39
C ASP A 36 7.54 -0.98 19.13
N LEU A 37 8.29 -1.82 18.41
CA LEU A 37 7.88 -2.42 17.14
C LEU A 37 7.30 -3.83 17.32
N ASN A 38 7.36 -4.39 18.53
CA ASN A 38 6.96 -5.76 18.79
C ASN A 38 5.48 -5.83 19.20
N VAL A 39 4.64 -6.37 18.34
CA VAL A 39 3.24 -6.63 18.66
C VAL A 39 3.08 -8.05 19.18
N THR A 40 2.60 -8.20 20.42
CA THR A 40 2.30 -9.53 20.98
C THR A 40 1.05 -10.13 20.33
N PRO A 41 0.90 -11.48 20.28
CA PRO A 41 -0.31 -12.11 19.76
C PRO A 41 -1.59 -11.65 20.46
N GLU A 42 -1.52 -11.38 21.77
CA GLU A 42 -2.62 -10.84 22.57
C GLU A 42 -3.01 -9.43 22.10
N THR A 43 -2.03 -8.54 21.95
CA THR A 43 -2.25 -7.16 21.48
C THR A 43 -2.85 -7.17 20.07
N PHE A 44 -2.30 -7.97 19.17
CA PHE A 44 -2.83 -8.14 17.81
C PHE A 44 -4.29 -8.62 17.85
N GLY A 45 -4.58 -9.66 18.62
CA GLY A 45 -5.94 -10.21 18.77
C GLY A 45 -6.93 -9.17 19.32
N HIS A 46 -6.52 -8.36 20.29
CA HIS A 46 -7.34 -7.27 20.82
C HIS A 46 -7.69 -6.24 19.75
N TYR A 47 -6.71 -5.77 18.97
CA TYR A 47 -6.97 -4.83 17.88
C TYR A 47 -7.86 -5.42 16.78
N CYS A 48 -7.71 -6.70 16.44
CA CYS A 48 -8.62 -7.37 15.52
C CYS A 48 -10.07 -7.37 16.03
N ALA A 49 -10.29 -7.66 17.31
CA ALA A 49 -11.63 -7.67 17.91
C ALA A 49 -12.27 -6.27 17.88
N VAL A 50 -11.50 -5.22 18.17
CA VAL A 50 -11.95 -3.83 18.07
C VAL A 50 -12.37 -3.50 16.64
N LEU A 51 -11.51 -3.77 15.65
CA LEU A 51 -11.82 -3.48 14.24
C LEU A 51 -13.06 -4.23 13.75
N GLN A 52 -13.22 -5.51 14.12
CA GLN A 52 -14.40 -6.31 13.77
C GLN A 52 -15.69 -5.72 14.36
N SER A 53 -15.64 -5.25 15.61
CA SER A 53 -16.79 -4.60 16.26
C SER A 53 -17.20 -3.32 15.53
N GLU A 54 -16.24 -2.46 15.18
CA GLU A 54 -16.51 -1.20 14.46
C GLU A 54 -17.11 -1.45 13.07
N MET A 55 -16.62 -2.46 12.35
CA MET A 55 -17.17 -2.83 11.03
C MET A 55 -18.64 -3.27 11.14
N LEU A 56 -18.99 -4.10 12.13
CA LEU A 56 -20.37 -4.54 12.35
C LEU A 56 -21.30 -3.37 12.71
N CYS A 57 -20.81 -2.39 13.50
CA CYS A 57 -21.56 -1.18 13.81
C CYS A 57 -21.76 -0.27 12.59
N ALA A 58 -20.76 -0.16 11.71
CA ALA A 58 -20.84 0.62 10.48
C ALA A 58 -21.83 0.01 9.46
N GLU A 59 -21.88 -1.32 9.36
CA GLU A 59 -22.83 -2.01 8.48
C GLU A 59 -24.28 -1.86 8.95
N ALA A 60 -24.53 -1.89 10.26
CA ALA A 60 -25.85 -1.68 10.84
C ALA A 60 -26.40 -0.24 10.64
N ALA A 61 -25.51 0.74 10.42
CA ALA A 61 -25.85 2.14 10.22
C ALA A 61 -26.04 2.54 8.75
N SER A 62 -25.74 1.65 7.79
CA SER A 62 -25.81 1.98 6.36
C SER A 62 -27.11 1.50 5.69
N ALA A 63 -28.11 2.38 5.62
CA ALA A 63 -28.88 2.44 4.37
C ALA A 63 -27.88 2.81 3.26
N PRO A 64 -27.84 2.12 2.12
CA PRO A 64 -26.70 2.18 1.22
C PRO A 64 -26.51 3.60 0.67
N PRO A 65 -25.33 4.23 0.84
CA PRO A 65 -25.02 5.41 0.05
C PRO A 65 -24.92 4.96 -1.40
N ARG A 66 -25.71 5.56 -2.29
CA ARG A 66 -25.59 5.39 -3.74
C ARG A 66 -24.26 6.01 -4.18
N LEU A 67 -23.17 5.28 -4.00
CA LEU A 67 -21.88 5.65 -4.56
C LEU A 67 -21.97 5.49 -6.08
N GLN A 68 -21.93 6.63 -6.77
CA GLN A 68 -21.62 6.65 -8.19
C GLN A 68 -20.28 5.94 -8.38
N HIS A 69 -20.37 4.85 -9.11
CA HIS A 69 -19.32 4.03 -9.64
C HIS A 69 -18.20 4.91 -10.21
N CYS A 70 -17.11 5.10 -9.47
CA CYS A 70 -15.82 5.42 -10.09
C CYS A 70 -15.40 4.18 -10.86
N CYS A 71 -15.83 4.09 -12.12
CA CYS A 71 -15.28 3.18 -13.09
C CYS A 71 -13.78 3.45 -13.16
N LEU A 72 -12.96 2.65 -12.49
CA LEU A 72 -11.66 2.34 -13.05
C LEU A 72 -11.94 1.39 -14.20
N SER A 73 -12.34 1.95 -15.35
CA SER A 73 -12.36 1.20 -16.59
C SER A 73 -10.91 0.84 -16.87
N GLU A 74 -10.56 -0.41 -16.61
CA GLU A 74 -9.40 -1.05 -17.20
C GLU A 74 -9.62 -1.02 -18.71
N SER A 75 -9.08 0.01 -19.37
CA SER A 75 -8.96 0.01 -20.83
C SER A 75 -7.75 -0.85 -21.17
N GLU A 76 -8.01 -2.14 -21.36
CA GLU A 76 -7.18 -3.01 -22.17
C GLU A 76 -7.29 -2.55 -23.63
N ASP A 77 -6.31 -1.78 -24.10
CA ASP A 77 -6.15 -1.51 -25.53
C ASP A 77 -4.86 -2.20 -26.02
N ASP A 78 -5.07 -3.38 -26.60
CA ASP A 78 -4.16 -4.01 -27.53
C ASP A 78 -3.95 -3.09 -28.75
N ALA A 79 -2.69 -2.70 -29.01
CA ALA A 79 -2.28 -2.25 -30.33
C ALA A 79 -1.13 -3.12 -30.83
N ALA A 80 -1.53 -4.16 -31.55
CA ALA A 80 -0.64 -5.02 -32.33
C ALA A 80 -0.04 -4.28 -33.54
N SER A 81 1.29 -4.42 -33.67
CA SER A 81 2.09 -4.62 -34.90
C SER A 81 2.20 -3.52 -35.97
N CYS A 82 3.44 -3.14 -36.33
CA CYS A 82 4.09 -3.55 -37.60
C CYS A 82 5.39 -2.77 -37.92
N GLY A 83 6.49 -3.51 -38.19
CA GLY A 83 7.60 -3.20 -39.10
C GLY A 83 8.44 -1.94 -38.85
N SER A 84 9.76 -2.01 -38.64
CA SER A 84 10.71 -2.43 -39.69
C SER A 84 12.14 -2.54 -39.14
N GLN A 85 12.90 -3.43 -39.79
CA GLN A 85 14.29 -3.81 -39.56
C GLN A 85 15.26 -2.62 -39.53
N GLN A 86 16.32 -2.70 -38.71
CA GLN A 86 17.70 -2.55 -39.19
C GLN A 86 18.74 -3.01 -38.15
N GLN A 87 19.67 -3.83 -38.64
CA GLN A 87 20.83 -4.42 -37.96
C GLN A 87 21.89 -3.35 -37.65
N LEU A 88 22.77 -3.60 -36.65
CA LEU A 88 24.22 -3.71 -36.86
C LEU A 88 24.95 -4.04 -35.56
N ALA A 89 25.85 -5.02 -35.67
CA ALA A 89 26.83 -5.41 -34.67
C ALA A 89 28.03 -4.45 -34.67
N ALA A 90 28.67 -4.31 -33.51
CA ALA A 90 30.11 -4.16 -33.32
C ALA A 90 30.46 -4.59 -31.89
#